data_AF-A0A9D9C0U9-F1
#
_entry.id   AF-A0A9D9C0U9-F1
#
_cell.length_a   1.000
_cell.length_b   1.000
_cell.length_c   1.000
_cell.angle_alpha   90.00
_cell.angle_beta   90.00
_cell.angle_gamma   90.00
#
_symmetry.space_group_name_H-M   'P 1'
#
loop_
_entity.id
_entity.type
_entity.pdbx_description
1 polymer ?
#
loop_
_entity_poly.entity_id
_entity_poly.type
_entity_poly.pdbx_seq_one_letter_code
_entity_poly.pdbx_strand_id
1 'polypeptide(L)'
;TKELFESVKTRITKLNEDKDYVDSYINDLYDDINHVNENCLGLVSRIDEERRNKFNLLKISSLAVILNKSGEELEKMDKRFTLFVNSFKSIEEASDFIFVNSGELVTNLVNSLVRCVASTNRDDFKNKYNLYYFLKSDVIIWLSLADWVEIYNKVRHATTVLRNVDIANYIDFSGYLEEFEIRYLVLMINEEKKNLIKGGKDEKIN
;
A
#
# COMPACT_ATOMS: atom_id res chain seq x y z
N THR A 1 -32.69 37.75 -58.93
CA THR A 1 -33.08 36.34 -58.69
C THR A 1 -31.94 35.36 -58.94
N LYS A 2 -31.25 35.44 -60.08
CA LYS A 2 -30.14 34.52 -60.44
C LYS A 2 -28.90 34.66 -59.54
N GLU A 3 -28.50 35.89 -59.22
CA GLU A 3 -27.37 36.15 -58.30
C GLU A 3 -27.66 35.69 -56.85
N LEU A 4 -28.90 35.84 -56.41
CA LEU A 4 -29.33 35.37 -55.08
C LEU A 4 -29.24 33.83 -55.00
N PHE A 5 -29.58 33.14 -56.10
CA PHE A 5 -29.50 31.68 -56.20
C PHE A 5 -28.05 31.17 -56.16
N GLU A 6 -27.13 31.81 -56.90
CA GLU A 6 -25.72 31.42 -56.87
C GLU A 6 -25.06 31.71 -55.51
N SER A 7 -25.45 32.81 -54.85
CA SER A 7 -25.06 33.13 -53.47
C SER A 7 -25.50 32.05 -52.48
N VAL A 8 -26.75 31.61 -52.55
CA VAL A 8 -27.27 30.52 -51.71
C VAL A 8 -26.56 29.21 -51.98
N LYS A 9 -26.34 28.87 -53.26
CA LYS A 9 -25.63 27.65 -53.67
C LYS A 9 -24.21 27.60 -53.10
N THR A 10 -23.47 28.70 -53.22
CA THR A 10 -22.11 28.84 -52.69
C THR A 10 -22.08 28.66 -51.16
N ARG A 11 -23.07 29.22 -50.47
CA ARG A 11 -23.19 29.13 -49.01
C ARG A 11 -23.52 27.71 -48.54
N ILE A 12 -24.34 26.97 -49.31
CA ILE A 12 -24.62 25.55 -49.06
C ILE A 12 -23.36 24.70 -49.27
N THR A 13 -22.59 24.94 -50.34
CA THR A 13 -21.34 24.20 -50.58
C THR A 13 -20.36 24.41 -49.42
N LYS A 14 -20.17 25.66 -48.99
CA LYS A 14 -19.29 25.97 -47.86
C LYS A 14 -19.74 25.33 -46.56
N LEU A 15 -21.06 25.31 -46.29
CA LEU A 15 -21.61 24.63 -45.11
C LEU A 15 -21.37 23.11 -45.13
N ASN A 16 -21.39 22.49 -46.32
CA ASN A 16 -21.08 21.08 -46.45
C ASN A 16 -19.58 20.83 -46.23
N GLU A 17 -18.70 21.67 -46.78
CA GLU A 17 -17.24 21.58 -46.55
C GLU A 17 -16.89 21.76 -45.06
N ASP A 18 -17.50 22.75 -44.38
CA ASP A 18 -17.31 22.97 -42.94
C ASP A 18 -17.80 21.77 -42.13
N LYS A 19 -18.91 21.12 -42.55
CA LYS A 19 -19.43 19.92 -41.91
C LYS A 19 -18.49 18.73 -42.10
N ASP A 20 -18.00 18.50 -43.31
CA ASP A 20 -17.08 17.40 -43.61
C ASP A 20 -15.77 17.55 -42.82
N TYR A 21 -15.29 18.78 -42.64
CA TYR A 21 -14.14 19.08 -41.79
C TYR A 21 -14.41 18.75 -40.31
N VAL A 22 -15.57 19.15 -39.79
CA VAL A 22 -15.97 18.85 -38.40
C VAL A 22 -16.11 17.34 -38.18
N ASP A 23 -16.72 16.63 -39.12
CA ASP A 23 -16.89 15.17 -39.04
C ASP A 23 -15.52 14.46 -39.06
N SER A 24 -14.57 14.92 -39.88
CA SER A 24 -13.19 14.41 -39.87
C SER A 24 -12.49 14.66 -38.54
N TYR A 25 -12.59 15.87 -37.99
CA TYR A 25 -11.97 16.22 -36.72
C TYR A 25 -12.53 15.42 -35.54
N ILE A 26 -13.84 15.15 -35.56
CA ILE A 26 -14.49 14.30 -34.55
C ILE A 26 -13.96 12.86 -34.64
N ASN A 27 -13.76 12.32 -35.85
CA ASN A 27 -13.20 10.98 -36.01
C ASN A 27 -11.76 10.90 -35.48
N ASP A 28 -10.92 11.89 -35.76
CA ASP A 28 -9.55 11.96 -35.23
C ASP A 28 -9.55 11.99 -33.68
N LEU A 29 -10.47 12.75 -33.07
CA LEU A 29 -10.64 12.77 -31.61
C LEU A 29 -11.08 11.41 -31.05
N TYR A 30 -11.95 10.68 -31.76
CA TYR A 30 -12.34 9.33 -31.35
C TYR A 30 -11.17 8.37 -31.39
N ASP A 31 -10.32 8.45 -32.41
CA ASP A 31 -9.11 7.64 -32.53
C ASP A 31 -8.11 7.95 -31.41
N ASP A 32 -7.90 9.23 -31.10
CA ASP A 32 -7.05 9.65 -29.98
C ASP A 32 -7.57 9.13 -28.62
N ILE A 33 -8.88 9.24 -28.38
CA ILE A 33 -9.51 8.71 -27.15
C ILE A 33 -9.34 7.19 -27.06
N ASN A 34 -9.54 6.47 -28.17
CA ASN A 34 -9.35 5.03 -28.23
C ASN A 34 -7.90 4.66 -27.92
N HIS A 35 -6.93 5.37 -28.50
CA HIS A 35 -5.52 5.14 -28.24
C HIS A 35 -5.15 5.37 -26.77
N VAL A 36 -5.66 6.45 -26.15
CA VAL A 36 -5.45 6.69 -24.72
C VAL A 36 -6.09 5.59 -23.87
N ASN A 37 -7.30 5.13 -24.21
CA ASN A 37 -7.97 4.07 -23.49
C ASN A 37 -7.21 2.73 -23.57
N GLU A 38 -6.70 2.37 -24.75
CA GLU A 38 -5.85 1.19 -24.93
C GLU A 38 -4.56 1.28 -24.11
N ASN A 39 -3.91 2.45 -24.10
CA ASN A 39 -2.72 2.69 -23.27
C ASN A 39 -3.04 2.57 -21.76
N CYS A 40 -4.18 3.10 -21.31
CA CYS A 40 -4.63 2.95 -19.93
C CYS A 40 -4.89 1.48 -19.57
N LEU A 41 -5.58 0.72 -20.43
CA LEU A 41 -5.81 -0.72 -20.23
C LEU A 41 -4.50 -1.52 -20.23
N GLY A 42 -3.55 -1.14 -21.08
CA GLY A 42 -2.20 -1.71 -21.10
C GLY A 42 -1.42 -1.42 -19.82
N LEU A 43 -1.50 -0.19 -19.30
CA LEU A 43 -0.90 0.17 -18.01
C LEU A 43 -1.52 -0.58 -16.85
N VAL A 44 -2.86 -0.70 -16.81
CA VAL A 44 -3.56 -1.50 -15.79
C VAL A 44 -3.10 -2.96 -15.85
N SER A 45 -3.01 -3.53 -17.05
CA SER A 45 -2.56 -4.91 -17.24
C SER A 45 -1.11 -5.12 -16.80
N ARG A 46 -0.21 -4.16 -17.09
CA ARG A 46 1.19 -4.17 -16.64
C ARG A 46 1.32 -3.97 -15.13
N ILE A 47 0.51 -3.11 -14.52
CA ILE A 47 0.43 -2.94 -13.07
C ILE A 47 -0.02 -4.25 -12.43
N ASP A 48 -1.05 -4.88 -12.99
CA ASP A 48 -1.54 -6.17 -12.51
C ASP A 48 -0.53 -7.29 -12.72
N GLU A 49 0.23 -7.27 -13.82
CA GLU A 49 1.31 -8.23 -14.06
C GLU A 49 2.48 -8.02 -13.10
N GLU A 50 2.94 -6.79 -12.89
CA GLU A 50 3.94 -6.47 -11.86
C GLU A 50 3.43 -6.83 -10.47
N ARG A 51 2.15 -6.56 -10.18
CA ARG A 51 1.49 -6.97 -8.95
C ARG A 51 1.46 -8.49 -8.82
N ARG A 52 1.17 -9.24 -9.88
CA ARG A 52 1.22 -10.71 -9.84
C ARG A 52 2.66 -11.22 -9.70
N ASN A 53 3.61 -10.69 -10.46
CA ASN A 53 4.99 -11.16 -10.49
C ASN A 53 5.75 -10.84 -9.20
N LYS A 54 5.52 -9.67 -8.59
CA LYS A 54 6.16 -9.27 -7.32
C LYS A 54 5.31 -9.51 -6.08
N PHE A 55 3.97 -9.53 -6.21
CA PHE A 55 3.03 -9.54 -5.08
C PHE A 55 1.99 -10.67 -5.12
N ASN A 56 2.11 -11.71 -5.97
CA ASN A 56 1.28 -12.93 -5.87
C ASN A 56 1.37 -13.60 -4.48
N LEU A 57 2.43 -13.26 -3.73
CA LEU A 57 2.83 -13.80 -2.43
C LEU A 57 2.48 -12.87 -1.27
N LEU A 58 1.56 -11.91 -1.46
CA LEU A 58 1.38 -10.77 -0.57
C LEU A 58 -0.12 -10.56 -0.28
N LYS A 59 -0.83 -11.59 0.22
CA LYS A 59 -2.25 -11.75 -0.16
C LYS A 59 -3.29 -10.98 0.64
N ILE A 60 -3.15 -10.66 1.93
CA ILE A 60 -4.09 -9.75 2.63
C ILE A 60 -3.38 -8.98 3.76
N SER A 61 -2.61 -9.67 4.59
CA SER A 61 -1.96 -9.10 5.77
C SER A 61 -0.82 -8.14 5.42
N SER A 62 -0.06 -8.47 4.38
CA SER A 62 1.01 -7.64 3.82
C SER A 62 0.46 -6.54 2.91
N LEU A 63 -0.68 -6.78 2.24
CA LEU A 63 -1.45 -5.73 1.54
C LEU A 63 -1.93 -4.64 2.49
N ALA A 64 -2.29 -4.98 3.74
CA ALA A 64 -2.69 -4.00 4.74
C ALA A 64 -1.59 -2.97 5.08
N VAL A 65 -0.32 -3.35 4.92
CA VAL A 65 0.86 -2.46 5.07
C VAL A 65 0.96 -1.48 3.90
N ILE A 66 0.60 -1.92 2.71
CA ILE A 66 0.74 -1.16 1.45
C ILE A 66 -0.48 -0.27 1.17
N LEU A 67 -1.68 -0.70 1.56
CA LEU A 67 -2.97 -0.20 1.03
C LEU A 67 -3.25 1.30 1.19
N ASN A 68 -2.50 2.01 2.05
CA ASN A 68 -2.70 3.43 2.36
C ASN A 68 -1.40 4.24 2.28
N LYS A 69 -0.37 3.73 1.59
CA LYS A 69 0.91 4.43 1.39
C LYS A 69 0.94 5.10 0.02
N SER A 70 1.46 6.32 -0.02
CA SER A 70 1.80 7.03 -1.26
C SER A 70 2.95 6.35 -2.01
N GLY A 71 3.13 6.70 -3.29
CA GLY A 71 4.23 6.15 -4.10
C GLY A 71 5.61 6.37 -3.48
N GLU A 72 5.87 7.54 -2.90
CA GLU A 72 7.12 7.86 -2.22
C GLU A 72 7.34 6.99 -0.95
N GLU A 73 6.28 6.80 -0.16
CA GLU A 73 6.33 5.93 1.03
C GLU A 73 6.59 4.47 0.64
N LEU A 74 6.02 4.01 -0.48
CA LEU A 74 6.28 2.68 -1.01
C LEU A 74 7.72 2.50 -1.49
N GLU A 75 8.26 3.49 -2.21
CA GLU A 75 9.66 3.45 -2.64
C GLU A 75 10.63 3.45 -1.45
N LYS A 76 10.35 4.26 -0.43
CA LYS A 76 11.13 4.28 0.82
C LYS A 76 11.05 2.93 1.54
N MET A 77 9.85 2.34 1.61
CA MET A 77 9.64 1.04 2.23
C MET A 77 10.38 -0.07 1.47
N ASP A 78 10.32 -0.09 0.14
CA ASP A 78 11.00 -1.07 -0.72
C ASP A 78 12.53 -1.03 -0.54
N LYS A 79 13.11 0.18 -0.54
CA LYS A 79 14.54 0.36 -0.27
C LYS A 79 14.93 -0.20 1.10
N ARG A 80 14.16 0.10 2.14
CA ARG A 80 14.42 -0.38 3.51
C ARG A 80 14.25 -1.88 3.63
N PHE A 81 13.21 -2.44 3.02
CA PHE A 81 12.96 -3.88 2.97
C PHE A 81 14.13 -4.60 2.31
N THR A 82 14.57 -4.12 1.15
CA THR A 82 15.70 -4.66 0.41
C THR A 82 16.99 -4.63 1.24
N LEU A 83 17.29 -3.48 1.88
CA LEU A 83 18.46 -3.35 2.76
C LEU A 83 18.41 -4.32 3.95
N PHE A 84 17.24 -4.45 4.58
CA PHE A 84 17.05 -5.36 5.70
C PHE A 84 17.25 -6.82 5.27
N VAL A 85 16.57 -7.27 4.21
CA VAL A 85 16.66 -8.67 3.74
C VAL A 85 18.07 -9.01 3.25
N ASN A 86 18.74 -8.09 2.56
CA ASN A 86 20.12 -8.31 2.08
C ASN A 86 21.16 -8.40 3.20
N SER A 87 20.79 -8.07 4.44
CA SER A 87 21.65 -8.28 5.61
C SER A 87 21.67 -9.74 6.08
N PHE A 88 20.82 -10.60 5.51
CA PHE A 88 20.70 -12.02 5.82
C PHE A 88 20.89 -12.88 4.57
N LYS A 89 21.22 -14.16 4.74
CA LYS A 89 21.41 -15.09 3.61
C LYS A 89 20.08 -15.49 2.97
N SER A 90 19.00 -15.48 3.73
CA SER A 90 17.66 -15.81 3.26
C SER A 90 16.58 -15.11 4.08
N ILE A 91 15.36 -15.09 3.54
CA ILE A 91 14.19 -14.55 4.24
C ILE A 91 13.82 -15.38 5.47
N GLU A 92 14.12 -16.68 5.46
CA GLU A 92 13.98 -17.56 6.63
C GLU A 92 14.88 -17.10 7.77
N GLU A 93 16.17 -16.85 7.49
CA GLU A 93 17.13 -16.39 8.51
C GLU A 93 16.72 -15.01 9.06
N ALA A 94 16.27 -14.11 8.18
CA ALA A 94 15.73 -12.81 8.59
C ALA A 94 14.51 -12.96 9.49
N SER A 95 13.60 -13.89 9.18
CA SER A 95 12.41 -14.18 9.99
C SER A 95 12.77 -14.76 11.36
N ASP A 96 13.72 -15.70 11.43
CA ASP A 96 14.17 -16.28 12.69
C ASP A 96 14.84 -15.23 13.57
N PHE A 97 15.65 -14.35 12.97
CA PHE A 97 16.22 -13.20 13.66
C PHE A 97 15.13 -12.29 14.24
N ILE A 98 14.08 -11.98 13.47
CA ILE A 98 12.97 -11.13 13.93
C ILE A 98 12.24 -11.75 15.12
N PHE A 99 11.98 -13.05 15.12
CA PHE A 99 11.28 -13.73 16.21
C PHE A 99 12.02 -13.63 17.55
N VAL A 100 13.36 -13.59 17.51
CA VAL A 100 14.20 -13.54 18.71
C VAL A 100 14.54 -12.10 19.12
N ASN A 101 14.68 -11.17 18.17
CA ASN A 101 15.30 -9.85 18.41
C ASN A 101 14.34 -8.66 18.23
N SER A 102 13.04 -8.84 18.44
CA SER A 102 12.05 -7.76 18.25
C SER A 102 11.34 -7.29 19.51
N GLY A 103 11.62 -7.89 20.67
CA GLY A 103 10.98 -7.50 21.94
C GLY A 103 11.18 -6.02 22.28
N GLU A 104 12.40 -5.51 22.12
CA GLU A 104 12.72 -4.10 22.36
C GLU A 104 11.99 -3.17 21.37
N LEU A 105 12.04 -3.48 20.07
CA LEU A 105 11.35 -2.70 19.04
C LEU A 105 9.85 -2.58 19.34
N VAL A 106 9.21 -3.69 19.66
CA VAL A 106 7.77 -3.72 19.94
C VAL A 106 7.44 -2.93 21.20
N THR A 107 8.25 -3.06 22.24
CA THR A 107 8.09 -2.31 23.49
C THR A 107 8.23 -0.81 23.24
N ASN A 108 9.25 -0.39 22.48
CA ASN A 108 9.49 1.00 22.12
C ASN A 108 8.36 1.57 21.26
N LEU A 109 7.91 0.82 20.25
CA LEU A 109 6.77 1.18 19.41
C LEU A 109 5.52 1.48 20.25
N VAL A 110 5.15 0.54 21.14
CA VAL A 110 3.95 0.68 21.97
C VAL A 110 4.10 1.83 22.95
N ASN A 111 5.26 1.97 23.60
CA ASN A 111 5.51 3.08 24.52
C ASN A 111 5.42 4.44 23.82
N SER A 112 6.03 4.59 22.64
CA SER A 112 5.95 5.83 21.86
C SER A 112 4.52 6.12 21.38
N LEU A 113 3.75 5.09 21.03
CA LEU A 113 2.33 5.24 20.70
C LEU A 113 1.50 5.69 21.91
N VAL A 114 1.72 5.09 23.08
CA VAL A 114 1.03 5.48 24.32
C VAL A 114 1.39 6.93 24.68
N ARG A 115 2.64 7.36 24.49
CA ARG A 115 3.05 8.78 24.64
C ARG A 115 2.30 9.69 23.67
N CYS A 116 2.17 9.28 22.41
CA CYS A 116 1.39 10.02 21.42
C CYS A 116 -0.07 10.19 21.86
N VAL A 117 -0.73 9.11 22.29
CA VAL A 117 -2.10 9.16 22.80
C VAL A 117 -2.22 10.04 24.05
N ALA A 118 -1.27 9.94 24.99
CA ALA A 118 -1.23 10.73 26.21
C ALA A 118 -1.12 12.25 25.93
N SER A 119 -0.48 12.63 24.82
CA SER A 119 -0.38 14.03 24.39
C SER A 119 -1.66 14.60 23.77
N THR A 120 -2.66 13.75 23.48
CA THR A 120 -3.95 14.21 22.94
C THR A 120 -4.83 14.83 24.02
N ASN A 121 -5.76 15.71 23.62
CA ASN A 121 -6.77 16.30 24.53
C ASN A 121 -7.97 15.35 24.77
N ARG A 122 -7.81 14.04 24.56
CA ARG A 122 -8.90 13.05 24.54
C ARG A 122 -8.70 12.02 25.65
N ASP A 123 -9.22 12.31 26.85
CA ASP A 123 -9.07 11.44 28.02
C ASP A 123 -9.72 10.06 27.86
N ASP A 124 -10.76 9.97 27.02
CA ASP A 124 -11.37 8.71 26.60
C ASP A 124 -10.38 7.81 25.86
N PHE A 125 -9.47 8.39 25.07
CA PHE A 125 -8.45 7.64 24.35
C PHE A 125 -7.28 7.22 25.24
N LYS A 126 -6.88 8.07 26.19
CA LYS A 126 -5.81 7.77 27.15
C LYS A 126 -6.12 6.54 27.98
N ASN A 127 -7.36 6.42 28.45
CA ASN A 127 -7.79 5.27 29.24
C ASN A 127 -7.91 3.98 28.41
N LYS A 128 -8.32 4.10 27.14
CA LYS A 128 -8.53 2.97 26.24
C LYS A 128 -7.23 2.39 25.68
N TYR A 129 -6.30 3.25 25.24
CA TYR A 129 -5.07 2.84 24.54
C TYR A 129 -3.84 2.94 25.45
N ASN A 130 -3.88 2.22 26.57
CA ASN A 130 -2.73 2.08 27.48
C ASN A 130 -1.83 0.88 27.05
N LEU A 131 -0.69 0.70 27.73
CA LEU A 131 0.26 -0.38 27.44
C LEU A 131 -0.41 -1.77 27.37
N TYR A 132 -1.29 -2.07 28.32
CA TYR A 132 -1.98 -3.37 28.46
C TYR A 132 -3.01 -3.63 27.36
N TYR A 133 -3.49 -2.59 26.66
CA TYR A 133 -4.29 -2.77 25.46
C TYR A 133 -3.48 -3.46 24.36
N PHE A 134 -2.19 -3.09 24.21
CA PHE A 134 -1.33 -3.58 23.14
C PHE A 134 -0.57 -4.85 23.54
N LEU A 135 -0.07 -4.91 24.78
CA LEU A 135 0.80 -5.98 25.26
C LEU A 135 0.19 -6.69 26.47
N LYS A 136 0.27 -8.03 26.49
CA LYS A 136 -0.20 -8.85 27.62
C LYS A 136 0.70 -8.75 28.86
N SER A 137 1.96 -8.36 28.65
CA SER A 137 2.99 -8.23 29.68
C SER A 137 4.02 -7.18 29.29
N ASP A 138 4.68 -6.59 30.28
CA ASP A 138 5.76 -5.62 30.11
C ASP A 138 7.05 -6.25 29.56
N VAL A 139 7.17 -7.58 29.63
CA VAL A 139 8.33 -8.33 29.15
C VAL A 139 7.94 -9.19 27.95
N ILE A 140 8.60 -8.93 26.81
CA ILE A 140 8.43 -9.70 25.58
C ILE A 140 9.66 -10.59 25.38
N ILE A 141 9.52 -11.88 25.66
CA ILE A 141 10.57 -12.88 25.41
C ILE A 141 10.49 -13.41 23.98
N TRP A 142 9.26 -13.62 23.50
CA TRP A 142 8.97 -14.12 22.16
C TRP A 142 7.56 -13.69 21.74
N LEU A 143 7.35 -13.45 20.45
CA LEU A 143 6.04 -13.13 19.88
C LEU A 143 5.69 -14.16 18.82
N SER A 144 4.52 -14.80 18.94
CA SER A 144 4.00 -15.63 17.87
C SER A 144 3.58 -14.77 16.68
N LEU A 145 3.45 -15.37 15.49
CA LEU A 145 2.94 -14.65 14.32
C LEU A 145 1.55 -14.04 14.58
N ALA A 146 0.71 -14.74 15.36
CA ALA A 146 -0.60 -14.23 15.75
C ALA A 146 -0.49 -12.97 16.62
N ASP A 147 0.47 -12.92 17.55
CA ASP A 147 0.72 -11.73 18.36
C ASP A 147 1.20 -10.55 17.50
N TRP A 148 2.06 -10.81 16.49
CA TRP A 148 2.47 -9.79 15.52
C TRP A 148 1.29 -9.19 14.75
N VAL A 149 0.39 -10.03 14.25
CA VAL A 149 -0.83 -9.60 13.55
C VAL A 149 -1.75 -8.80 14.48
N GLU A 150 -1.93 -9.27 15.71
CA GLU A 150 -2.75 -8.59 16.72
C GLU A 150 -2.18 -7.19 17.04
N ILE A 151 -0.88 -7.09 17.32
CA ILE A 151 -0.19 -5.83 17.60
C ILE A 151 -0.30 -4.88 16.40
N TYR A 152 -0.04 -5.36 15.18
CA TYR A 152 -0.13 -4.53 13.98
C TYR A 152 -1.54 -3.92 13.83
N ASN A 153 -2.58 -4.73 13.99
CA ASN A 153 -3.97 -4.27 13.89
C ASN A 153 -4.33 -3.25 14.97
N LYS A 154 -3.92 -3.50 16.22
CA LYS A 154 -4.14 -2.56 17.33
C LYS A 154 -3.43 -1.23 17.10
N VAL A 155 -2.17 -1.27 16.67
CA VAL A 155 -1.37 -0.07 16.35
C VAL A 155 -2.02 0.70 15.21
N ARG A 156 -2.36 0.05 14.09
CA ARG A 156 -3.05 0.68 12.96
C ARG A 156 -4.39 1.30 13.35
N HIS A 157 -5.16 0.64 14.21
CA HIS A 157 -6.41 1.22 14.70
C HIS A 157 -6.14 2.46 15.55
N ALA A 158 -5.19 2.39 16.48
CA ALA A 158 -4.84 3.52 17.34
C ALA A 158 -4.28 4.72 16.55
N THR A 159 -3.53 4.50 15.46
CA THR A 159 -3.01 5.63 14.65
C THR A 159 -4.12 6.41 13.96
N THR A 160 -5.26 5.79 13.62
CA THR A 160 -6.40 6.51 12.98
C THR A 160 -7.01 7.58 13.87
N VAL A 161 -6.82 7.48 15.19
CA VAL A 161 -7.37 8.42 16.17
C VAL A 161 -6.35 9.45 16.67
N LEU A 162 -5.09 9.33 16.26
CA LEU A 162 -4.04 10.31 16.55
C LEU A 162 -4.28 11.59 15.72
N ARG A 163 -4.86 12.61 16.34
CA ARG A 163 -5.00 13.96 15.78
C ARG A 163 -4.39 14.98 16.74
N ASN A 164 -3.69 15.98 16.20
CA ASN A 164 -3.05 17.05 16.98
C ASN A 164 -2.09 16.51 18.06
N VAL A 165 -1.32 15.48 17.70
CA VAL A 165 -0.27 14.89 18.55
C VAL A 165 0.96 15.80 18.53
N ASP A 166 1.69 15.82 19.64
CA ASP A 166 3.01 16.46 19.69
C ASP A 166 3.94 15.90 18.59
N ILE A 167 4.59 16.81 17.85
CA ILE A 167 5.37 16.47 16.66
C ILE A 167 6.57 15.58 17.03
N ALA A 168 7.25 15.85 18.14
CA ALA A 168 8.41 15.07 18.56
C ALA A 168 8.02 13.64 18.92
N ASN A 169 6.93 13.48 19.67
CA ASN A 169 6.37 12.16 19.98
C ASN A 169 5.95 11.39 18.72
N TYR A 170 5.34 12.08 17.75
CA TYR A 170 4.92 11.46 16.50
C TYR A 170 6.11 11.01 15.63
N ILE A 171 7.19 11.81 15.56
CA ILE A 171 8.41 11.45 14.82
C ILE A 171 9.03 10.17 15.40
N ASP A 172 9.19 10.12 16.73
CA ASP A 172 9.73 8.95 17.42
C ASP A 172 8.87 7.70 17.18
N PHE A 173 7.55 7.82 17.34
CA PHE A 173 6.60 6.76 17.01
C PHE A 173 6.68 6.31 15.55
N SER A 174 6.73 7.26 14.60
CA SER A 174 6.80 6.93 13.17
C SER A 174 8.06 6.15 12.81
N GLY A 175 9.19 6.43 13.46
CA GLY A 175 10.44 5.69 13.24
C GLY A 175 10.29 4.23 13.62
N TYR A 176 9.79 3.96 14.83
CA TYR A 176 9.52 2.59 15.28
C TYR A 176 8.45 1.89 14.44
N LEU A 177 7.42 2.62 13.99
CA LEU A 177 6.37 2.06 13.14
C LEU A 177 6.93 1.61 11.80
N GLU A 178 7.77 2.43 11.15
CA GLU A 178 8.39 2.07 9.88
C GLU A 178 9.27 0.81 10.04
N GLU A 179 10.07 0.71 11.10
CA GLU A 179 10.88 -0.50 11.36
C GLU A 179 10.02 -1.73 11.63
N PHE A 180 8.95 -1.58 12.41
CA PHE A 180 8.00 -2.64 12.70
C PHE A 180 7.33 -3.15 11.42
N GLU A 181 6.90 -2.24 10.54
CA GLU A 181 6.27 -2.59 9.26
C GLU A 181 7.20 -3.40 8.35
N ILE A 182 8.50 -3.07 8.31
CA ILE A 182 9.49 -3.86 7.55
C ILE A 182 9.63 -5.27 8.11
N ARG A 183 9.78 -5.42 9.43
CA ARG A 183 9.91 -6.74 10.06
C ARG A 183 8.62 -7.56 9.91
N TYR A 184 7.47 -6.93 10.09
CA TYR A 184 6.17 -7.55 9.86
C TYR A 184 6.03 -8.04 8.41
N LEU A 185 6.45 -7.25 7.42
CA LEU A 185 6.44 -7.63 6.01
C LEU A 185 7.31 -8.88 5.75
N VAL A 186 8.52 -8.93 6.32
CA VAL A 186 9.41 -10.11 6.22
C VAL A 186 8.75 -11.35 6.80
N LEU A 187 8.12 -11.24 7.98
CA LEU A 187 7.41 -12.37 8.61
C LEU A 187 6.25 -12.86 7.75
N MET A 188 5.46 -11.94 7.16
CA MET A 188 4.33 -12.31 6.29
C MET A 188 4.82 -13.06 5.06
N ILE A 189 5.83 -12.53 4.36
CA ILE A 189 6.38 -13.17 3.14
C ILE A 189 6.96 -14.56 3.48
N ASN A 190 7.66 -14.70 4.62
CA ASN A 190 8.21 -16.00 5.03
C ASN A 190 7.11 -17.02 5.36
N GLU A 191 6.05 -16.61 6.06
CA GLU A 191 4.92 -17.51 6.35
C GLU A 191 4.19 -17.92 5.07
N GLU A 192 4.00 -16.99 4.13
CA GLU A 192 3.40 -17.25 2.84
C GLU A 192 4.25 -18.24 2.01
N LYS A 193 5.59 -18.09 2.02
CA LYS A 193 6.53 -19.04 1.40
C LYS A 193 6.39 -20.45 2.00
N LYS A 194 6.30 -20.57 3.33
CA LYS A 194 6.10 -21.87 4.02
C LYS A 194 4.78 -22.53 3.63
N ASN A 195 3.71 -21.76 3.49
CA ASN A 195 2.39 -22.28 3.13
C ASN A 195 2.32 -22.78 1.68
N LEU A 196 3.03 -22.13 0.75
CA LEU A 196 3.13 -22.60 -0.64
C LEU A 196 3.91 -23.92 -0.77
N ILE A 197 4.99 -24.07 -0.01
CA ILE A 197 5.77 -25.32 0.02
C ILE A 197 4.92 -26.48 0.58
N LYS A 198 4.02 -26.21 1.53
CA LYS A 198 3.08 -27.20 2.06
C LYS A 198 2.01 -27.57 1.03
N GLY A 199 1.38 -26.57 0.38
CA GLY A 199 0.36 -26.82 -0.65
C GLY A 199 0.88 -27.60 -1.87
N GLY A 200 2.14 -27.37 -2.28
CA GLY A 200 2.76 -28.12 -3.38
C GLY A 200 3.19 -29.56 -3.04
N LYS A 201 3.17 -29.96 -1.76
CA LYS A 201 3.36 -31.36 -1.36
C LYS A 201 2.06 -32.16 -1.39
N ASP A 202 0.92 -31.51 -1.18
CA ASP A 202 -0.40 -32.15 -1.21
C ASP A 202 -0.90 -32.40 -2.65
N GLU A 203 -0.41 -31.65 -3.65
CA GLU A 203 -0.71 -31.90 -5.08
C GLU A 203 0.10 -33.07 -5.69
N LYS A 204 1.03 -33.69 -4.96
CA LYS A 204 1.76 -34.88 -5.42
C LYS A 204 1.20 -36.20 -4.88
N ILE A 205 0.03 -36.16 -4.25
CA ILE A 205 -0.71 -37.36 -3.82
C ILE A 205 -2.15 -37.19 -4.31
N ASN A 206 -2.36 -37.43 -5.61
CA ASN A 206 -3.57 -38.00 -6.20
C ASN A 206 -3.29 -38.43 -7.64
#